data_AF-A0A9D8X1S8-F1
#
_entry.id   AF-A0A9D8X1S8-F1
#
_cell.length_a   1.000
_cell.length_b   1.000
_cell.length_c   1.000
_cell.angle_alpha   90.00
_cell.angle_beta   90.00
_cell.angle_gamma   90.00
#
_symmetry.space_group_name_H-M   'P 1'
#
loop_
_entity.id
_entity.type
_entity.pdbx_description
1 polymer ?
#
loop_
_entity_poly.entity_id
_entity_poly.type
_entity_poly.pdbx_seq_one_letter_code
_entity_poly.pdbx_strand_id
1 'polypeptide(L)'
;MIRYGNRETCKISYDQNYKDMAYFTFQSLEETGIVEHFFSTRKGGVSRDYLSSLNFSYSQGDRKENVDENYKRAAAHLGMTTKDIVCSQQTHTTNVRKVTAADKGKGVVCERDYTDVDGLITNEQGIILATFYADCVPLFIVDPVNRAIGLSHSGWRGTVGKMGKVTLEKMAAEYGTKPEFVKIAIAPSICQTCYEVSEEVALAFEEAFVRDDEKAAQYMSRYQMDASQKEIEDCLLYQKENGKYQLNLWYANFRVFRDAGVPDENIEVTDVCTCCNPELLFSHRASQGRRGNLGAFLMLK
;
A
#
# COMPACT_ATOMS: atom_id res chain seq x y z
N MET A 1 0.84 10.88 -16.54
CA MET A 1 1.87 10.16 -15.77
C MET A 1 2.12 10.95 -14.52
N ILE A 2 2.04 10.28 -13.37
CA ILE A 2 2.50 10.86 -12.12
C ILE A 2 4.01 10.53 -12.07
N ARG A 3 4.82 11.52 -11.74
CA ARG A 3 6.27 11.53 -11.96
C ARG A 3 6.98 11.95 -10.69
N TYR A 4 8.00 11.18 -10.34
CA TYR A 4 8.81 11.43 -9.16
C TYR A 4 10.27 11.58 -9.52
N GLY A 5 10.75 12.82 -9.48
CA GLY A 5 11.99 13.18 -10.15
C GLY A 5 11.95 12.75 -11.61
N ASN A 6 12.87 11.86 -12.00
CA ASN A 6 12.99 11.33 -13.36
C ASN A 6 12.33 9.95 -13.56
N ARG A 7 11.65 9.39 -12.55
CA ARG A 7 11.05 8.05 -12.61
C ARG A 7 9.53 8.12 -12.78
N GLU A 8 9.00 7.20 -13.57
CA GLU A 8 7.59 6.85 -13.57
C GLU A 8 7.34 5.94 -12.36
N THR A 9 6.40 6.33 -11.51
CA THR A 9 6.18 5.74 -10.17
C THR A 9 4.83 5.07 -10.00
N CYS A 10 3.88 5.44 -10.85
CA CYS A 10 2.65 4.73 -11.07
C CYS A 10 1.96 5.27 -12.32
N LYS A 11 1.16 4.42 -12.95
CA LYS A 11 0.34 4.78 -14.10
C LYS A 11 -1.12 4.78 -13.69
N ILE A 12 -1.80 5.91 -13.88
CA ILE A 12 -3.25 5.94 -13.82
C ILE A 12 -3.84 5.39 -15.11
N SER A 13 -4.73 4.41 -14.97
CA SER A 13 -5.46 3.77 -16.07
C SER A 13 -6.95 3.72 -15.73
N TYR A 14 -7.78 3.38 -16.72
CA TYR A 14 -9.22 3.26 -16.60
C TYR A 14 -9.66 1.88 -17.04
N ASP A 15 -10.61 1.29 -16.31
CA ASP A 15 -11.11 -0.04 -16.64
C ASP A 15 -11.85 -0.04 -17.98
N GLN A 16 -11.69 -1.10 -18.76
CA GLN A 16 -12.27 -1.17 -20.11
C GLN A 16 -13.80 -1.36 -20.05
N ASN A 17 -14.30 -2.08 -19.04
CA ASN A 17 -15.72 -2.37 -18.86
C ASN A 17 -16.43 -1.28 -18.03
N TYR A 18 -15.75 -0.75 -17.03
CA TYR A 18 -16.18 0.32 -16.14
C TYR A 18 -15.33 1.57 -16.40
N LYS A 19 -15.63 2.29 -17.49
CA LYS A 19 -14.79 3.40 -18.00
C LYS A 19 -14.49 4.52 -16.99
N ASP A 20 -15.30 4.66 -15.95
CA ASP A 20 -15.10 5.66 -14.89
C ASP A 20 -14.24 5.13 -13.71
N MET A 21 -13.93 3.84 -13.68
CA MET A 21 -13.09 3.20 -12.66
C MET A 21 -11.62 3.48 -12.98
N ALA A 22 -11.11 4.53 -12.37
CA ALA A 22 -9.68 4.85 -12.40
C ALA A 22 -8.91 4.05 -11.35
N TYR A 23 -7.72 3.60 -11.69
CA TYR A 23 -6.83 2.84 -10.81
C TYR A 23 -5.37 3.09 -11.16
N PHE A 24 -4.48 2.74 -10.23
CA PHE A 24 -3.03 2.81 -10.41
C PHE A 24 -2.45 1.42 -10.62
N THR A 25 -1.51 1.31 -11.56
CA THR A 25 -0.59 0.18 -11.68
C THR A 25 0.86 0.64 -11.52
N PHE A 26 1.75 -0.33 -11.36
CA PHE A 26 3.18 -0.14 -11.07
C PHE A 26 3.96 -0.89 -12.13
N GLN A 27 4.76 -0.16 -12.90
CA GLN A 27 5.41 -0.70 -14.09
C GLN A 27 6.36 -1.83 -13.73
N SER A 28 7.12 -1.70 -12.65
CA SER A 28 8.07 -2.73 -12.21
C SER A 28 7.42 -4.07 -11.87
N LEU A 29 6.14 -4.05 -11.47
CA LEU A 29 5.36 -5.25 -11.20
C LEU A 29 4.75 -5.82 -12.48
N GLU A 30 4.23 -4.97 -13.39
CA GLU A 30 3.73 -5.39 -14.70
C GLU A 30 4.82 -6.09 -15.53
N GLU A 31 6.05 -5.55 -15.51
CA GLU A 31 7.21 -6.08 -16.22
C GLU A 31 7.64 -7.47 -15.75
N THR A 32 7.22 -7.92 -14.56
CA THR A 32 7.46 -9.30 -14.12
C THR A 32 6.69 -10.31 -14.98
N GLY A 33 5.56 -9.90 -15.58
CA GLY A 33 4.70 -10.76 -16.39
C GLY A 33 3.93 -11.85 -15.62
N ILE A 34 4.05 -11.91 -14.29
CA ILE A 34 3.47 -13.00 -13.48
C ILE A 34 2.30 -12.57 -12.58
N VAL A 35 1.95 -11.28 -12.55
CA VAL A 35 0.88 -10.75 -11.70
C VAL A 35 -0.12 -9.89 -12.49
N GLU A 36 -1.34 -9.85 -11.98
CA GLU A 36 -2.30 -8.75 -12.23
C GLU A 36 -2.53 -8.02 -10.90
N HIS A 37 -2.59 -6.69 -10.94
CA HIS A 37 -2.73 -5.88 -9.73
C HIS A 37 -3.30 -4.50 -10.02
N PHE A 38 -3.84 -3.87 -9.00
CA PHE A 38 -4.11 -2.43 -9.02
C PHE A 38 -4.25 -1.84 -7.62
N PHE A 39 -4.02 -0.55 -7.51
CA PHE A 39 -4.47 0.26 -6.37
C PHE A 39 -5.63 1.15 -6.81
N SER A 40 -6.79 1.00 -6.18
CA SER A 40 -8.01 1.70 -6.58
C SER A 40 -7.91 3.20 -6.36
N THR A 41 -8.63 3.99 -7.15
CA THR A 41 -9.03 5.35 -6.77
C THR A 41 -10.41 5.33 -6.09
N ARG A 42 -10.94 6.50 -5.71
CA ARG A 42 -12.35 6.61 -5.28
C ARG A 42 -13.34 6.66 -6.45
N LYS A 43 -12.90 6.65 -7.71
CA LYS A 43 -13.75 6.81 -8.91
C LYS A 43 -14.26 5.46 -9.44
N GLY A 44 -15.44 5.49 -10.07
CA GLY A 44 -16.02 4.36 -10.79
C GLY A 44 -16.73 3.31 -9.94
N GLY A 45 -17.16 3.64 -8.72
CA GLY A 45 -18.04 2.79 -7.92
C GLY A 45 -19.49 3.27 -7.91
N VAL A 46 -20.28 2.81 -6.94
CA VAL A 46 -21.71 3.15 -6.80
C VAL A 46 -22.12 3.77 -5.46
N SER A 47 -21.16 3.91 -4.54
CA SER A 47 -21.37 4.56 -3.25
C SER A 47 -21.67 6.05 -3.42
N ARG A 48 -22.30 6.67 -2.42
CA ARG A 48 -22.81 8.06 -2.48
C ARG A 48 -22.19 8.96 -1.42
N ASP A 49 -22.46 10.26 -1.54
CA ASP A 49 -22.06 11.29 -0.58
C ASP A 49 -20.54 11.28 -0.32
N TYR A 50 -20.12 11.36 0.94
CA TYR A 50 -18.70 11.33 1.32
C TYR A 50 -18.01 9.99 1.03
N LEU A 51 -18.78 8.93 0.77
CA LEU A 51 -18.31 7.61 0.35
C LEU A 51 -18.26 7.47 -1.17
N SER A 52 -18.64 8.51 -1.92
CA SER A 52 -18.63 8.47 -3.37
C SER A 52 -17.21 8.26 -3.91
N SER A 53 -16.94 7.28 -4.78
CA SER A 53 -17.87 6.32 -5.40
C SER A 53 -17.45 4.85 -5.18
N LEU A 54 -16.15 4.55 -5.22
CA LEU A 54 -15.62 3.19 -5.12
C LEU A 54 -15.10 2.90 -3.70
N ASN A 55 -16.02 2.75 -2.76
CA ASN A 55 -15.71 2.43 -1.37
C ASN A 55 -15.73 0.91 -1.12
N PHE A 56 -14.67 0.38 -0.50
CA PHE A 56 -14.55 -1.03 -0.14
C PHE A 56 -14.85 -1.34 1.34
N SER A 57 -15.26 -0.35 2.14
CA SER A 57 -15.55 -0.55 3.56
C SER A 57 -17.02 -0.80 3.84
N TYR A 58 -17.30 -1.94 4.48
CA TYR A 58 -18.60 -2.25 5.08
C TYR A 58 -18.89 -1.47 6.38
N SER A 59 -17.89 -0.88 7.02
CA SER A 59 -18.01 -0.30 8.36
C SER A 59 -18.04 1.23 8.39
N GLN A 60 -17.88 1.92 7.25
CA GLN A 60 -17.89 3.38 7.17
C GLN A 60 -19.29 3.99 6.98
N GLY A 61 -20.35 3.20 7.22
CA GLY A 61 -21.74 3.64 7.09
C GLY A 61 -22.30 3.59 5.68
N ASP A 62 -21.68 2.83 4.77
CA ASP A 62 -22.24 2.60 3.43
C ASP A 62 -23.38 1.58 3.45
N ARG A 63 -24.14 1.54 2.35
CA ARG A 63 -25.05 0.42 2.08
C ARG A 63 -24.24 -0.80 1.65
N LYS A 64 -24.55 -1.96 2.20
CA LYS A 64 -23.84 -3.21 1.88
C LYS A 64 -23.86 -3.49 0.37
N GLU A 65 -24.98 -3.24 -0.29
CA GLU A 65 -25.15 -3.49 -1.73
C GLU A 65 -24.21 -2.62 -2.59
N ASN A 66 -23.91 -1.40 -2.15
CA ASN A 66 -22.95 -0.54 -2.85
C ASN A 66 -21.54 -1.12 -2.74
N VAL A 67 -21.16 -1.56 -1.54
CA VAL A 67 -19.84 -2.13 -1.27
C VAL A 67 -19.69 -3.47 -2.02
N ASP A 68 -20.72 -4.32 -2.01
CA ASP A 68 -20.76 -5.58 -2.76
C ASP A 68 -20.53 -5.35 -4.27
N GLU A 69 -21.21 -4.35 -4.85
CA GLU A 69 -21.04 -3.97 -6.26
C GLU A 69 -19.62 -3.41 -6.53
N ASN A 70 -19.06 -2.62 -5.61
CA ASN A 70 -17.69 -2.13 -5.74
C ASN A 70 -16.68 -3.30 -5.74
N TYR A 71 -16.85 -4.31 -4.88
CA TYR A 71 -16.03 -5.54 -4.92
C TYR A 71 -16.23 -6.33 -6.20
N LYS A 72 -17.45 -6.39 -6.73
CA LYS A 72 -17.73 -7.04 -8.01
C LYS A 72 -16.99 -6.38 -9.17
N ARG A 73 -16.95 -5.03 -9.20
CA ARG A 73 -16.16 -4.27 -10.18
C ARG A 73 -14.67 -4.55 -10.06
N ALA A 74 -14.14 -4.52 -8.83
CA ALA A 74 -12.75 -4.85 -8.55
C ALA A 74 -12.34 -6.27 -9.00
N ALA A 75 -13.16 -7.27 -8.70
CA ALA A 75 -12.91 -8.64 -9.14
C ALA A 75 -12.97 -8.78 -10.66
N ALA A 76 -13.99 -8.18 -11.29
CA ALA A 76 -14.17 -8.24 -12.73
C ALA A 76 -13.03 -7.54 -13.50
N HIS A 77 -12.47 -6.47 -12.95
CA HIS A 77 -11.28 -5.80 -13.50
C HIS A 77 -10.09 -6.76 -13.62
N LEU A 78 -9.92 -7.65 -12.64
CA LEU A 78 -8.89 -8.69 -12.63
C LEU A 78 -9.30 -9.97 -13.39
N GLY A 79 -10.46 -9.98 -14.07
CA GLY A 79 -10.98 -11.14 -14.79
C GLY A 79 -11.52 -12.26 -13.88
N MET A 80 -11.80 -11.96 -12.61
CA MET A 80 -12.18 -12.92 -11.58
C MET A 80 -13.55 -12.60 -10.97
N THR A 81 -13.92 -13.33 -9.92
CA THR A 81 -15.18 -13.11 -9.18
C THR A 81 -14.91 -12.71 -7.73
N THR A 82 -15.93 -12.20 -7.03
CA THR A 82 -15.82 -11.86 -5.60
C THR A 82 -15.51 -13.06 -4.71
N LYS A 83 -15.74 -14.29 -5.20
CA LYS A 83 -15.34 -15.52 -4.50
C LYS A 83 -13.83 -15.72 -4.49
N ASP A 84 -13.10 -15.08 -5.38
CA ASP A 84 -11.65 -15.24 -5.49
C ASP A 84 -10.88 -14.24 -4.61
N ILE A 85 -11.58 -13.29 -3.98
CA ILE A 85 -11.00 -12.27 -3.10
C ILE A 85 -10.80 -12.81 -1.69
N VAL A 86 -9.63 -12.52 -1.10
CA VAL A 86 -9.32 -12.75 0.31
C VAL A 86 -8.90 -11.43 0.95
N CYS A 87 -9.69 -10.96 1.91
CA CYS A 87 -9.47 -9.69 2.57
C CYS A 87 -8.64 -9.86 3.85
N SER A 88 -7.72 -8.93 4.09
CA SER A 88 -7.08 -8.79 5.40
C SER A 88 -8.07 -8.35 6.49
N GLN A 89 -7.69 -8.41 7.76
CA GLN A 89 -8.42 -7.80 8.89
C GLN A 89 -7.48 -6.86 9.64
N GLN A 90 -7.31 -5.68 9.07
CA GLN A 90 -6.29 -4.72 9.50
C GLN A 90 -6.65 -4.09 10.84
N THR A 91 -5.77 -4.27 11.82
CA THR A 91 -5.85 -3.62 13.14
C THR A 91 -4.53 -2.92 13.49
N HIS A 92 -3.68 -2.66 12.49
CA HIS A 92 -2.37 -2.01 12.62
C HIS A 92 -1.33 -2.85 13.38
N THR A 93 -1.41 -4.17 13.20
CA THR A 93 -0.39 -5.14 13.63
C THR A 93 0.66 -5.35 12.54
N THR A 94 1.58 -6.28 12.77
CA THR A 94 2.51 -6.80 11.76
C THR A 94 2.24 -8.26 11.38
N ASN A 95 1.05 -8.77 11.70
CA ASN A 95 0.71 -10.16 11.44
C ASN A 95 0.49 -10.40 9.94
N VAL A 96 1.17 -11.43 9.43
CA VAL A 96 1.10 -11.85 8.02
C VAL A 96 0.54 -13.25 7.93
N ARG A 97 -0.52 -13.42 7.14
CA ARG A 97 -1.19 -14.71 6.93
C ARG A 97 -0.88 -15.25 5.54
N LYS A 98 -0.48 -16.52 5.48
CA LYS A 98 -0.52 -17.32 4.25
C LYS A 98 -1.97 -17.66 3.90
N VAL A 99 -2.37 -17.39 2.67
CA VAL A 99 -3.70 -17.72 2.17
C VAL A 99 -3.63 -18.72 1.02
N THR A 100 -4.63 -19.59 0.97
CA THR A 100 -4.76 -20.70 0.01
C THR A 100 -6.14 -20.67 -0.64
N ALA A 101 -6.41 -21.57 -1.58
CA ALA A 101 -7.72 -21.72 -2.19
C ALA A 101 -8.86 -21.93 -1.16
N ALA A 102 -8.56 -22.46 0.03
CA ALA A 102 -9.54 -22.62 1.12
C ALA A 102 -9.97 -21.29 1.77
N ASP A 103 -9.20 -20.21 1.58
CA ASP A 103 -9.50 -18.89 2.11
C ASP A 103 -10.32 -18.02 1.14
N LYS A 104 -10.53 -18.49 -0.10
CA LYS A 104 -11.28 -17.79 -1.14
C LYS A 104 -12.64 -17.30 -0.63
N GLY A 105 -12.88 -16.00 -0.79
CA GLY A 105 -14.11 -15.33 -0.45
C GLY A 105 -14.16 -14.72 0.95
N LYS A 106 -13.17 -15.01 1.81
CA LYS A 106 -13.14 -14.51 3.19
C LYS A 106 -13.04 -12.99 3.24
N GLY A 107 -14.05 -12.38 3.87
CA GLY A 107 -14.20 -10.93 4.02
C GLY A 107 -15.05 -10.28 2.92
N VAL A 108 -15.55 -11.03 1.94
CA VAL A 108 -16.50 -10.54 0.92
C VAL A 108 -17.75 -11.41 0.87
N VAL A 109 -17.60 -12.71 0.57
CA VAL A 109 -18.73 -13.64 0.40
C VAL A 109 -18.91 -14.57 1.60
N CYS A 110 -17.87 -14.77 2.41
CA CYS A 110 -17.93 -15.49 3.68
C CYS A 110 -17.13 -14.76 4.76
N GLU A 111 -17.38 -15.09 6.03
CA GLU A 111 -16.67 -14.49 7.15
C GLU A 111 -15.21 -14.96 7.22
N ARG A 112 -14.36 -14.10 7.79
CA ARG A 112 -12.96 -14.44 8.09
C ARG A 112 -12.93 -15.28 9.37
N ASP A 113 -12.06 -16.28 9.41
CA ASP A 113 -11.74 -17.09 10.58
C ASP A 113 -10.44 -16.63 11.27
N TYR A 114 -9.96 -15.44 10.94
CA TYR A 114 -8.77 -14.80 11.49
C TYR A 114 -9.08 -13.35 11.84
N THR A 115 -8.37 -12.84 12.85
CA THR A 115 -8.37 -11.43 13.24
C THR A 115 -6.96 -10.88 13.18
N ASP A 116 -6.85 -9.55 13.20
CA ASP A 116 -5.57 -8.85 13.36
C ASP A 116 -4.54 -9.27 12.32
N VAL A 117 -4.92 -9.29 11.04
CA VAL A 117 -4.04 -9.63 9.91
C VAL A 117 -3.91 -8.40 9.03
N ASP A 118 -2.71 -7.84 8.97
CA ASP A 118 -2.39 -6.65 8.19
C ASP A 118 -1.65 -6.99 6.89
N GLY A 119 -1.16 -8.22 6.73
CA GLY A 119 -0.52 -8.70 5.49
C GLY A 119 -1.00 -10.07 5.06
N LEU A 120 -1.08 -10.28 3.75
CA LEU A 120 -1.42 -11.56 3.14
C LEU A 120 -0.31 -12.00 2.20
N ILE A 121 -0.04 -13.30 2.12
CA ILE A 121 0.90 -13.88 1.15
C ILE A 121 0.32 -15.14 0.51
N THR A 122 0.69 -15.40 -0.73
CA THR A 122 0.35 -16.65 -1.43
C THR A 122 1.33 -16.93 -2.56
N ASN A 123 1.48 -18.21 -2.94
CA ASN A 123 2.10 -18.65 -4.19
C ASN A 123 1.10 -19.42 -5.08
N GLU A 124 -0.19 -19.39 -4.72
CA GLU A 124 -1.27 -20.03 -5.48
C GLU A 124 -1.91 -19.03 -6.46
N GLN A 125 -2.17 -19.50 -7.67
CA GLN A 125 -2.87 -18.70 -8.69
C GLN A 125 -4.36 -18.59 -8.41
N GLY A 126 -4.98 -17.55 -8.98
CA GLY A 126 -6.42 -17.36 -8.92
C GLY A 126 -6.94 -16.93 -7.55
N ILE A 127 -6.08 -16.44 -6.66
CA ILE A 127 -6.45 -15.79 -5.39
C ILE A 127 -6.12 -14.30 -5.50
N ILE A 128 -7.10 -13.44 -5.21
CA ILE A 128 -6.89 -12.00 -5.13
C ILE A 128 -6.67 -11.61 -3.67
N LEU A 129 -5.46 -11.17 -3.35
CA LEU A 129 -5.16 -10.55 -2.06
C LEU A 129 -5.78 -9.15 -2.03
N ALA A 130 -6.48 -8.80 -0.95
CA ALA A 130 -7.07 -7.47 -0.77
C ALA A 130 -6.74 -6.83 0.59
N THR A 131 -6.26 -5.59 0.55
CA THR A 131 -6.00 -4.74 1.71
C THR A 131 -6.55 -3.32 1.49
N PHE A 132 -6.79 -2.55 2.55
CA PHE A 132 -7.61 -1.33 2.50
C PHE A 132 -6.95 -0.11 3.13
N TYR A 133 -7.21 1.07 2.57
CA TYR A 133 -6.44 2.27 2.90
C TYR A 133 -7.30 3.54 2.90
N ALA A 134 -6.92 4.47 3.77
CA ALA A 134 -6.88 5.89 3.45
C ALA A 134 -5.75 6.47 4.28
N ASP A 135 -4.72 6.97 3.61
CA ASP A 135 -3.47 7.51 4.15
C ASP A 135 -2.38 6.48 4.53
N CYS A 136 -2.71 5.30 5.06
CA CYS A 136 -1.70 4.28 5.37
C CYS A 136 -1.03 3.73 4.09
N VAL A 137 0.17 3.15 4.22
CA VAL A 137 1.00 2.77 3.07
C VAL A 137 0.68 1.34 2.58
N PRO A 138 0.25 1.15 1.33
CA PRO A 138 0.15 -0.18 0.71
C PRO A 138 1.49 -0.66 0.21
N LEU A 139 1.86 -1.89 0.58
CA LEU A 139 3.11 -2.53 0.17
C LEU A 139 2.78 -3.74 -0.71
N PHE A 140 3.06 -3.62 -2.01
CA PHE A 140 3.00 -4.74 -2.96
C PHE A 140 4.38 -5.41 -3.02
N ILE A 141 4.41 -6.73 -2.91
CA ILE A 141 5.63 -7.53 -2.91
C ILE A 141 5.45 -8.68 -3.91
N VAL A 142 6.34 -8.78 -4.89
CA VAL A 142 6.31 -9.81 -5.92
C VAL A 142 7.65 -10.52 -5.97
N ASP A 143 7.64 -11.83 -5.77
CA ASP A 143 8.78 -12.72 -5.96
C ASP A 143 8.62 -13.43 -7.33
N PRO A 144 9.32 -12.97 -8.38
CA PRO A 144 9.25 -13.58 -9.70
C PRO A 144 9.93 -14.95 -9.77
N VAL A 145 10.85 -15.27 -8.85
CA VAL A 145 11.62 -16.51 -8.87
C VAL A 145 10.79 -17.65 -8.32
N ASN A 146 10.23 -17.47 -7.12
CA ASN A 146 9.40 -18.52 -6.49
C ASN A 146 7.91 -18.39 -6.84
N ARG A 147 7.54 -17.43 -7.70
CA ARG A 147 6.15 -17.11 -8.08
C ARG A 147 5.26 -16.93 -6.86
N ALA A 148 5.69 -16.05 -5.95
CA ALA A 148 4.96 -15.72 -4.73
C ALA A 148 4.65 -14.23 -4.67
N ILE A 149 3.57 -13.88 -3.99
CA ILE A 149 3.13 -12.50 -3.79
C ILE A 149 2.83 -12.24 -2.33
N GLY A 150 3.02 -10.98 -1.94
CA GLY A 150 2.63 -10.43 -0.66
C GLY A 150 1.95 -9.08 -0.82
N LEU A 151 0.92 -8.83 -0.03
CA LEU A 151 0.22 -7.56 0.01
C LEU A 151 -0.03 -7.15 1.46
N SER A 152 0.54 -6.02 1.87
CA SER A 152 0.59 -5.61 3.27
C SER A 152 0.15 -4.16 3.50
N HIS A 153 -0.53 -3.95 4.61
CA HIS A 153 -0.91 -2.65 5.15
C HIS A 153 0.12 -2.16 6.16
N SER A 154 0.76 -1.02 5.87
CA SER A 154 1.75 -0.41 6.76
C SER A 154 1.31 0.99 7.15
N GLY A 155 0.46 1.08 8.18
CA GLY A 155 0.29 2.32 8.93
C GLY A 155 1.54 2.62 9.78
N TRP A 156 1.53 3.71 10.55
CA TRP A 156 2.70 4.10 11.34
C TRP A 156 3.19 2.99 12.31
N ARG A 157 2.27 2.28 12.98
CA ARG A 157 2.60 1.15 13.86
C ARG A 157 3.23 -0.01 13.09
N GLY A 158 2.67 -0.36 11.94
CA GLY A 158 3.23 -1.38 11.04
C GLY A 158 4.61 -0.97 10.51
N THR A 159 4.82 0.32 10.22
CA THR A 159 6.11 0.83 9.75
C THR A 159 7.18 0.74 10.84
N VAL A 160 6.86 1.14 12.08
CA VAL A 160 7.73 0.94 13.27
C VAL A 160 8.04 -0.55 13.46
N GLY A 161 7.02 -1.40 13.38
CA GLY A 161 7.15 -2.86 13.45
C GLY A 161 7.76 -3.53 12.20
N LYS A 162 8.26 -2.75 11.24
CA LYS A 162 8.94 -3.23 10.02
C LYS A 162 8.07 -4.18 9.18
N MET A 163 6.80 -3.85 8.96
CA MET A 163 5.81 -4.69 8.24
C MET A 163 6.32 -5.27 6.91
N GLY A 164 7.03 -4.47 6.11
CA GLY A 164 7.63 -4.94 4.86
C GLY A 164 8.64 -6.08 5.07
N LYS A 165 9.53 -5.94 6.06
CA LYS A 165 10.50 -6.97 6.46
C LYS A 165 9.79 -8.21 7.00
N VAL A 166 8.80 -8.06 7.88
CA VAL A 166 8.03 -9.20 8.42
C VAL A 166 7.33 -9.98 7.30
N THR A 167 6.82 -9.27 6.28
CA THR A 167 6.20 -9.91 5.11
C THR A 167 7.25 -10.70 4.30
N LEU A 168 8.43 -10.12 4.05
CA LEU A 168 9.53 -10.82 3.36
C LEU A 168 10.02 -12.04 4.14
N GLU A 169 10.18 -11.94 5.45
CA GLU A 169 10.58 -13.07 6.30
C GLU A 169 9.56 -14.20 6.24
N LYS A 170 8.26 -13.87 6.25
CA LYS A 170 7.20 -14.87 6.12
C LYS A 170 7.19 -15.50 4.72
N MET A 171 7.40 -14.72 3.65
CA MET A 171 7.54 -15.25 2.28
C MET A 171 8.80 -16.13 2.15
N ALA A 172 9.92 -15.75 2.78
CA ALA A 172 11.14 -16.54 2.81
C ALA A 172 10.91 -17.89 3.50
N ALA A 173 10.22 -17.89 4.64
CA ALA A 173 9.90 -19.11 5.39
C ALA A 173 8.94 -20.05 4.65
N GLU A 174 7.96 -19.51 3.92
CA GLU A 174 6.93 -20.32 3.23
C GLU A 174 7.33 -20.75 1.81
N TYR A 175 8.11 -19.92 1.10
CA TYR A 175 8.34 -20.06 -0.34
C TYR A 175 9.82 -20.01 -0.74
N GLY A 176 10.73 -19.75 0.19
CA GLY A 176 12.15 -19.55 -0.14
C GLY A 176 12.44 -18.22 -0.83
N THR A 177 11.55 -17.22 -0.68
CA THR A 177 11.74 -15.87 -1.19
C THR A 177 13.03 -15.25 -0.71
N LYS A 178 13.75 -14.62 -1.64
CA LYS A 178 15.01 -13.92 -1.37
C LYS A 178 14.87 -12.43 -1.70
N PRO A 179 15.21 -11.52 -0.77
CA PRO A 179 15.07 -10.08 -0.96
C PRO A 179 15.74 -9.52 -2.21
N GLU A 180 16.86 -10.11 -2.65
CA GLU A 180 17.57 -9.63 -3.85
C GLU A 180 16.77 -9.77 -5.16
N PHE A 181 15.75 -10.65 -5.19
CA PHE A 181 14.96 -10.93 -6.38
C PHE A 181 13.55 -10.37 -6.37
N VAL A 182 13.07 -9.86 -5.22
CA VAL A 182 11.70 -9.34 -5.14
C VAL A 182 11.59 -7.97 -5.80
N LYS A 183 10.42 -7.69 -6.37
CA LYS A 183 9.99 -6.35 -6.80
C LYS A 183 8.98 -5.80 -5.81
N ILE A 184 9.14 -4.54 -5.45
CA ILE A 184 8.34 -3.85 -4.45
C ILE A 184 7.71 -2.61 -5.05
N ALA A 185 6.41 -2.40 -4.77
CA ALA A 185 5.79 -1.09 -4.97
C ALA A 185 5.22 -0.55 -3.65
N ILE A 186 5.71 0.63 -3.26
CA ILE A 186 5.16 1.46 -2.19
C ILE A 186 4.12 2.39 -2.82
N ALA A 187 2.85 2.06 -2.64
CA ALA A 187 1.73 2.63 -3.38
C ALA A 187 1.17 3.94 -2.76
N PRO A 188 0.27 4.67 -3.48
CA PRO A 188 -0.28 5.96 -3.04
C PRO A 188 -0.79 5.95 -1.60
N SER A 189 -0.32 6.92 -0.83
CA SER A 189 -0.58 7.07 0.62
C SER A 189 -0.27 8.50 1.07
N ILE A 190 -0.30 8.82 2.36
CA ILE A 190 -0.07 10.21 2.78
C ILE A 190 1.42 10.61 2.68
N CYS A 191 1.70 11.77 2.07
CA CYS A 191 3.07 12.29 1.96
C CYS A 191 3.52 12.98 3.26
N GLN A 192 4.83 13.16 3.41
CA GLN A 192 5.44 13.80 4.57
C GLN A 192 4.86 15.19 4.87
N THR A 193 4.67 16.03 3.85
CA THR A 193 4.14 17.40 4.01
C THR A 193 2.72 17.41 4.59
N CYS A 194 1.93 16.36 4.39
CA CYS A 194 0.57 16.25 4.91
C CYS A 194 0.46 15.45 6.22
N TYR A 195 1.51 14.71 6.61
CA TYR A 195 1.43 13.76 7.70
C TYR A 195 2.00 14.29 9.01
N GLU A 196 1.23 15.18 9.62
CA GLU A 196 1.57 15.73 10.93
C GLU A 196 1.22 14.73 12.04
N VAL A 197 2.17 14.41 12.90
CA VAL A 197 2.06 13.43 13.98
C VAL A 197 2.43 14.01 15.36
N SER A 198 2.03 13.31 16.41
CA SER A 198 2.41 13.64 17.79
C SER A 198 3.87 13.30 18.08
N GLU A 199 4.39 13.85 19.17
CA GLU A 199 5.71 13.52 19.73
C GLU A 199 5.85 12.01 20.03
N GLU A 200 4.81 11.36 20.57
CA GLU A 200 4.81 9.91 20.80
C GLU A 200 5.15 9.10 19.54
N VAL A 201 4.53 9.47 18.41
CA VAL A 201 4.78 8.80 17.13
C VAL A 201 6.17 9.15 16.62
N ALA A 202 6.61 10.41 16.76
CA ALA A 202 7.96 10.84 16.39
C ALA A 202 9.04 10.02 17.12
N LEU A 203 8.95 9.93 18.45
CA LEU A 203 9.88 9.17 19.29
C LEU A 203 9.93 7.69 18.90
N ALA A 204 8.78 7.07 18.61
CA ALA A 204 8.73 5.69 18.15
C ALA A 204 9.49 5.47 16.83
N PHE A 205 9.52 6.47 15.94
CA PHE A 205 10.29 6.41 14.70
C PHE A 205 11.78 6.68 14.93
N GLU A 206 12.14 7.60 15.81
CA GLU A 206 13.55 7.84 16.17
C GLU A 206 14.19 6.60 16.81
N GLU A 207 13.45 5.90 17.68
CA GLU A 207 13.89 4.63 18.26
C GLU A 207 14.00 3.53 17.20
N ALA A 208 13.01 3.40 16.31
CA ALA A 208 12.98 2.34 15.31
C ALA A 208 13.93 2.58 14.12
N PHE A 209 14.32 3.81 13.84
CA PHE A 209 15.10 4.19 12.66
C PHE A 209 16.26 5.11 13.04
N VAL A 210 17.42 4.52 13.31
CA VAL A 210 18.67 5.28 13.51
C VAL A 210 18.92 6.21 12.31
N ARG A 211 19.23 7.48 12.61
CA ARG A 211 19.56 8.49 11.60
C ARG A 211 20.72 8.00 10.73
N ASP A 212 20.54 8.14 9.43
CA ASP A 212 21.52 7.71 8.43
C ASP A 212 21.38 8.65 7.22
N ASP A 213 22.26 9.65 7.21
CA ASP A 213 22.24 10.75 6.24
C ASP A 213 22.63 10.25 4.84
N GLU A 214 23.52 9.26 4.74
CA GLU A 214 23.89 8.66 3.45
C GLU A 214 22.68 7.96 2.84
N LYS A 215 21.98 7.17 3.65
CA LYS A 215 20.73 6.50 3.26
C LYS A 215 19.65 7.47 2.82
N ALA A 216 19.54 8.61 3.48
CA ALA A 216 18.58 9.67 3.16
C ALA A 216 18.99 10.41 1.89
N ALA A 217 20.26 10.76 1.73
CA ALA A 217 20.80 11.40 0.52
C ALA A 217 20.60 10.50 -0.71
N GLN A 218 20.91 9.21 -0.61
CA GLN A 218 20.67 8.23 -1.67
C GLN A 218 19.18 8.15 -2.05
N TYR A 219 18.30 8.09 -1.06
CA TYR A 219 16.86 8.14 -1.31
C TYR A 219 16.46 9.44 -2.02
N MET A 220 16.87 10.60 -1.51
CA MET A 220 16.55 11.91 -2.07
C MET A 220 17.13 12.13 -3.48
N SER A 221 18.26 11.50 -3.81
CA SER A 221 18.85 11.55 -5.16
C SER A 221 17.92 11.03 -6.25
N ARG A 222 16.90 10.23 -5.88
CA ARG A 222 15.86 9.72 -6.80
C ARG A 222 14.91 10.83 -7.29
N TYR A 223 14.93 11.98 -6.62
CA TYR A 223 13.97 13.09 -6.77
C TYR A 223 14.65 14.34 -7.29
N GLN A 224 15.79 14.66 -6.69
CA GLN A 224 16.55 15.87 -6.92
C GLN A 224 18.04 15.55 -6.80
N MET A 225 18.84 16.05 -7.74
CA MET A 225 20.28 15.74 -7.78
C MET A 225 21.04 16.36 -6.60
N ASP A 226 20.59 17.52 -6.11
CA ASP A 226 21.32 18.33 -5.11
C ASP A 226 20.44 18.61 -3.88
N ALA A 227 20.09 17.57 -3.12
CA ALA A 227 19.40 17.78 -1.84
C ALA A 227 20.31 18.53 -0.86
N SER A 228 19.80 19.59 -0.26
CA SER A 228 20.49 20.33 0.79
C SER A 228 20.66 19.46 2.03
N GLN A 229 21.67 19.77 2.86
CA GLN A 229 21.89 19.07 4.12
C GLN A 229 20.60 19.04 4.96
N LYS A 230 19.89 20.17 5.07
CA LYS A 230 18.64 20.23 5.83
C LYS A 230 17.58 19.25 5.33
N GLU A 231 17.42 19.09 4.02
CA GLU A 231 16.45 18.13 3.46
C GLU A 231 16.83 16.68 3.76
N ILE A 232 18.13 16.37 3.83
CA ILE A 232 18.65 15.06 4.22
C ILE A 232 18.31 14.79 5.69
N GLU A 233 18.53 15.77 6.57
CA GLU A 233 18.22 15.67 8.00
C GLU A 233 16.72 15.51 8.25
N ASP A 234 15.91 16.28 7.54
CA ASP A 234 14.46 16.31 7.65
C ASP A 234 13.79 15.13 6.91
N CYS A 235 14.55 14.29 6.19
CA CYS A 235 14.01 13.29 5.24
C CYS A 235 13.06 12.28 5.90
N LEU A 236 13.39 11.80 7.10
CA LEU A 236 12.51 10.90 7.85
C LEU A 236 11.43 11.67 8.61
N LEU A 237 11.85 12.71 9.32
CA LEU A 237 11.04 13.39 10.30
C LEU A 237 11.65 14.76 10.58
N TYR A 238 10.81 15.79 10.74
CA TYR A 238 11.24 17.07 11.27
C TYR A 238 10.18 17.67 12.20
N GLN A 239 10.63 18.43 13.20
CA GLN A 239 9.75 19.13 14.13
C GLN A 239 9.27 20.47 13.52
N LYS A 240 7.99 20.77 13.71
CA LYS A 240 7.37 22.05 13.37
C LYS A 240 7.34 22.97 14.59
N GLU A 241 7.21 24.27 14.34
CA GLU A 241 7.11 25.30 15.39
C GLU A 241 5.95 25.08 16.38
N ASN A 242 4.88 24.38 15.95
CA ASN A 242 3.74 24.04 16.79
C ASN A 242 3.97 22.83 17.73
N GLY A 243 5.21 22.32 17.81
CA GLY A 243 5.58 21.16 18.63
C GLY A 243 5.11 19.82 18.05
N LYS A 244 4.54 19.79 16.85
CA LYS A 244 4.23 18.56 16.11
C LYS A 244 5.34 18.20 15.13
N TYR A 245 5.25 17.03 14.50
CA TYR A 245 6.27 16.54 13.60
C TYR A 245 5.69 16.14 12.25
N GLN A 246 6.48 16.21 11.19
CA GLN A 246 6.10 15.79 9.84
C GLN A 246 6.85 14.53 9.45
N LEU A 247 6.12 13.42 9.29
CA LEU A 247 6.70 12.08 9.19
C LEU A 247 6.63 11.54 7.75
N ASN A 248 7.76 11.04 7.25
CA ASN A 248 7.87 10.44 5.92
C ASN A 248 7.71 8.91 5.97
N LEU A 249 6.47 8.45 5.84
CA LEU A 249 6.19 7.01 5.79
C LEU A 249 6.75 6.33 4.53
N TRP A 250 6.87 7.06 3.42
CA TRP A 250 7.43 6.51 2.17
C TRP A 250 8.91 6.19 2.34
N TYR A 251 9.68 7.13 2.89
CA TYR A 251 11.10 6.90 3.19
C TYR A 251 11.29 5.80 4.23
N ALA A 252 10.48 5.82 5.30
CA ALA A 252 10.57 4.79 6.33
C ALA A 252 10.32 3.39 5.77
N ASN A 253 9.27 3.18 4.96
CA ASN A 253 9.02 1.87 4.34
C ASN A 253 10.06 1.51 3.28
N PHE A 254 10.58 2.47 2.52
CA PHE A 254 11.72 2.25 1.62
C PHE A 254 12.94 1.72 2.39
N ARG A 255 13.29 2.37 3.52
CA ARG A 255 14.37 1.89 4.41
C ARG A 255 14.10 0.48 4.92
N VAL A 256 12.87 0.15 5.31
CA VAL A 256 12.52 -1.20 5.78
C VAL A 256 12.89 -2.26 4.74
N PHE A 257 12.57 -2.02 3.46
CA PHE A 257 12.90 -2.97 2.39
C PHE A 257 14.38 -2.99 2.05
N ARG A 258 15.03 -1.83 1.92
CA ARG A 258 16.47 -1.75 1.66
C ARG A 258 17.28 -2.45 2.75
N ASP A 259 16.96 -2.18 4.01
CA ASP A 259 17.65 -2.77 5.17
C ASP A 259 17.33 -4.28 5.29
N ALA A 260 16.25 -4.76 4.67
CA ALA A 260 15.94 -6.18 4.53
C ALA A 260 16.65 -6.86 3.34
N GLY A 261 17.44 -6.12 2.55
CA GLY A 261 18.24 -6.65 1.44
C GLY A 261 17.62 -6.50 0.05
N VAL A 262 16.53 -5.75 -0.09
CA VAL A 262 15.96 -5.45 -1.42
C VAL A 262 16.77 -4.37 -2.12
N PRO A 263 17.27 -4.58 -3.36
CA PRO A 263 17.99 -3.56 -4.11
C PRO A 263 17.14 -2.31 -4.37
N ASP A 264 17.75 -1.14 -4.34
CA ASP A 264 17.06 0.15 -4.50
C ASP A 264 16.31 0.28 -5.85
N GLU A 265 16.85 -0.33 -6.90
CA GLU A 265 16.24 -0.42 -8.23
C GLU A 265 15.00 -1.32 -8.28
N ASN A 266 14.84 -2.20 -7.29
CA ASN A 266 13.69 -3.10 -7.17
C ASN A 266 12.56 -2.49 -6.30
N ILE A 267 12.76 -1.30 -5.72
CA ILE A 267 11.76 -0.62 -4.91
C ILE A 267 11.22 0.58 -5.67
N GLU A 268 10.00 0.47 -6.19
CA GLU A 268 9.21 1.56 -6.76
C GLU A 268 8.48 2.30 -5.61
N VAL A 269 8.55 3.62 -5.60
CA VAL A 269 7.94 4.45 -4.54
C VAL A 269 7.03 5.47 -5.20
N THR A 270 5.78 5.54 -4.74
CA THR A 270 4.79 6.51 -5.21
C THR A 270 5.22 7.96 -4.96
N ASP A 271 4.59 8.85 -5.70
CA ASP A 271 4.58 10.30 -5.55
C ASP A 271 3.17 10.87 -5.37
N VAL A 272 2.18 9.99 -5.21
CA VAL A 272 0.77 10.35 -5.12
C VAL A 272 0.35 10.41 -3.67
N CYS A 273 0.08 11.62 -3.19
CA CYS A 273 -0.45 11.82 -1.84
C CYS A 273 -1.98 11.66 -1.80
N THR A 274 -2.50 10.81 -0.92
CA THR A 274 -3.95 10.69 -0.66
C THR A 274 -4.56 12.00 -0.16
N CYS A 275 -3.86 12.72 0.72
CA CYS A 275 -4.33 13.98 1.30
C CYS A 275 -4.30 15.15 0.31
N CYS A 276 -3.31 15.20 -0.60
CA CYS A 276 -3.25 16.25 -1.64
C CYS A 276 -4.25 16.02 -2.78
N ASN A 277 -4.74 14.79 -2.94
CA ASN A 277 -5.61 14.41 -4.07
C ASN A 277 -6.98 13.89 -3.60
N PRO A 278 -7.74 14.62 -2.76
CA PRO A 278 -8.97 14.11 -2.14
C PRO A 278 -10.11 13.86 -3.15
N GLU A 279 -10.06 14.50 -4.32
CA GLU A 279 -11.01 14.26 -5.41
C GLU A 279 -10.80 12.90 -6.09
N LEU A 280 -9.57 12.38 -6.05
CA LEU A 280 -9.17 11.12 -6.66
C LEU A 280 -9.03 9.99 -5.63
N LEU A 281 -8.66 10.30 -4.41
CA LEU A 281 -8.32 9.33 -3.37
C LEU A 281 -9.10 9.62 -2.08
N PHE A 282 -9.54 8.59 -1.38
CA PHE A 282 -10.00 8.77 -0.01
C PHE A 282 -8.80 9.07 0.90
N SER A 283 -8.97 10.04 1.80
CA SER A 283 -7.99 10.40 2.82
C SER A 283 -8.70 10.59 4.15
N HIS A 284 -8.22 9.94 5.21
CA HIS A 284 -8.71 10.14 6.57
C HIS A 284 -8.34 11.54 7.07
N ARG A 285 -7.11 12.00 6.79
CA ARG A 285 -6.61 13.31 7.16
C ARG A 285 -7.38 14.43 6.47
N ALA A 286 -7.53 14.39 5.14
CA ALA A 286 -8.20 15.46 4.41
C ALA A 286 -9.68 15.58 4.76
N SER A 287 -10.34 14.45 5.06
CA SER A 287 -11.78 14.40 5.36
C SER A 287 -12.11 14.48 6.85
N GLN A 288 -11.10 14.62 7.73
CA GLN A 288 -11.28 14.58 9.19
C GLN A 288 -12.05 13.31 9.64
N GLY A 289 -11.71 12.17 9.03
CA GLY A 289 -12.29 10.87 9.32
C GLY A 289 -13.54 10.50 8.51
N ARG A 290 -14.16 11.44 7.80
CA ARG A 290 -15.40 11.19 7.04
C ARG A 290 -15.10 10.69 5.61
N ARG A 291 -14.75 9.41 5.46
CA ARG A 291 -14.27 8.82 4.19
C ARG A 291 -14.63 7.34 3.99
N GLY A 292 -14.51 6.87 2.74
CA GLY A 292 -14.51 5.44 2.39
C GLY A 292 -13.10 4.82 2.36
N ASN A 293 -12.98 3.54 2.03
CA ASN A 293 -11.68 2.87 1.88
C ASN A 293 -11.31 2.69 0.40
N LEU A 294 -10.08 3.04 0.06
CA LEU A 294 -9.36 2.55 -1.11
C LEU A 294 -9.00 1.08 -0.89
N GLY A 295 -8.82 0.31 -1.96
CA GLY A 295 -8.34 -1.07 -1.96
C GLY A 295 -7.08 -1.25 -2.79
N ALA A 296 -6.16 -2.05 -2.29
CA ALA A 296 -5.07 -2.63 -3.06
C ALA A 296 -5.43 -4.08 -3.37
N PHE A 297 -5.19 -4.51 -4.61
CA PHE A 297 -5.51 -5.86 -5.08
C PHE A 297 -4.34 -6.44 -5.86
N LEU A 298 -3.96 -7.68 -5.57
CA LEU A 298 -2.83 -8.37 -6.18
C LEU A 298 -3.14 -9.86 -6.34
N MET A 299 -2.89 -10.41 -7.54
CA MET A 299 -3.00 -11.84 -7.81
C MET A 299 -1.89 -12.34 -8.73
N LEU A 300 -1.57 -13.62 -8.61
CA LEU A 300 -0.74 -14.33 -9.57
C LEU A 300 -1.55 -14.71 -10.81
N LYS A 301 -0.94 -14.52 -11.98
CA LYS A 301 -1.41 -15.02 -13.29
C LYS A 301 -1.24 -16.54 -13.40
#